data_AF-A0A531LH00-F1
#
_entry.id   AF-A0A531LH00-F1
#
_cell.length_a   1.000
_cell.length_b   1.000
_cell.length_c   1.000
_cell.angle_alpha   90.00
_cell.angle_beta   90.00
_cell.angle_gamma   90.00
#
_symmetry.space_group_name_H-M   'P 1'
#
loop_
_entity.id
_entity.type
_entity.pdbx_description
1 polymer ?
#
loop_
_entity_poly.entity_id
_entity_poly.type
_entity_poly.pdbx_seq_one_letter_code
_entity_poly.pdbx_strand_id
1 'polypeptide(L)'
;PHEAPKFYVAIGAFTLIAVGLNFLGFNPMKALVWSGIVQGFSTPPLLLLMMLMTNNPRIMGDKVNSRTTNALGWATTIAIFSASLGLVATWFI
;
A
#
# COMPACT_ATOMS: atom_id res chain seq x y z
N PRO A 1 -27.60 3.48 3.34
CA PRO A 1 -27.06 4.67 4.06
C PRO A 1 -27.07 4.59 5.61
N HIS A 2 -27.12 3.38 6.22
CA HIS A 2 -26.93 3.14 7.66
C HIS A 2 -26.10 1.87 7.91
N GLU A 3 -25.24 1.53 6.95
CA GLU A 3 -24.46 0.29 7.02
C GLU A 3 -23.13 0.57 7.74
N ALA A 4 -23.01 0.00 8.93
CA ALA A 4 -21.85 0.01 9.82
C ALA A 4 -21.57 1.32 10.60
N PRO A 5 -22.37 1.63 11.65
CA PRO A 5 -22.04 2.71 12.60
C PRO A 5 -20.63 2.56 13.21
N LYS A 6 -20.16 1.32 13.37
CA LYS A 6 -18.81 1.01 13.87
C LYS A 6 -17.69 1.56 12.96
N PHE A 7 -17.90 1.60 11.65
CA PHE A 7 -16.92 2.12 10.69
C PHE A 7 -16.81 3.64 10.76
N TYR A 8 -17.95 4.32 10.80
CA TYR A 8 -17.99 5.78 10.95
C TYR A 8 -17.43 6.25 12.30
N VAL A 9 -17.72 5.51 13.38
CA VAL A 9 -17.12 5.76 14.70
C VAL A 9 -15.61 5.55 14.67
N ALA A 10 -15.12 4.50 14.00
CA ALA A 10 -13.68 4.27 13.86
C ALA A 10 -12.99 5.42 13.10
N ILE A 11 -13.56 5.86 11.97
CA ILE A 11 -13.03 7.01 11.22
C ILE A 11 -12.98 8.24 12.11
N GLY A 12 -14.09 8.58 12.79
CA GLY A 12 -14.16 9.73 13.68
C GLY A 12 -13.12 9.67 14.81
N ALA A 13 -12.92 8.49 15.41
CA ALA A 13 -11.91 8.28 16.44
C ALA A 13 -10.48 8.48 15.90
N PHE A 14 -10.14 7.92 14.74
CA PHE A 14 -8.83 8.12 14.12
C PHE A 14 -8.59 9.59 13.75
N THR A 15 -9.60 10.30 13.24
CA THR A 15 -9.50 11.73 12.94
C THR A 15 -9.24 12.55 14.20
N LEU A 16 -9.95 12.28 15.29
CA LEU A 16 -9.73 12.95 16.58
C LEU A 16 -8.31 12.70 17.12
N ILE A 17 -7.83 11.45 17.03
CA ILE A 17 -6.47 11.09 17.46
C ILE A 17 -5.42 11.81 16.59
N ALA A 18 -5.59 11.84 15.27
CA ALA A 18 -4.66 12.51 14.36
C ALA A 18 -4.59 14.03 14.62
N VAL A 19 -5.73 14.67 14.86
CA VAL A 19 -5.80 16.09 15.23
C VAL A 19 -5.19 16.32 16.62
N GLY A 20 -5.45 15.43 17.59
CA GLY A 20 -4.83 15.49 18.92
C GLY A 20 -3.31 15.41 18.85
N LEU A 21 -2.76 14.46 18.07
CA LEU A 21 -1.32 14.32 17.83
C LEU A 21 -0.70 15.55 17.16
N ASN A 22 -1.46 16.21 16.27
CA ASN A 22 -1.03 17.47 15.65
C ASN A 22 -0.83 18.57 16.71
N PHE A 23 -1.76 18.70 17.65
CA PHE A 23 -1.68 19.66 18.77
C PHE A 23 -0.56 19.34 19.77
N LEU A 24 -0.16 18.07 19.91
CA LEU A 24 1.01 17.68 20.72
C LEU A 24 2.37 18.03 20.07
N GLY A 25 2.38 18.67 18.89
CA GLY A 25 3.61 19.07 18.19
C GLY A 25 4.29 17.93 17.43
N PHE A 26 3.62 16.78 17.30
CA PHE A 26 4.06 15.74 16.38
C PHE A 26 3.85 16.24 14.95
N ASN A 27 4.93 16.58 14.26
CA ASN A 27 4.83 17.10 12.91
C ASN A 27 4.22 16.00 12.00
N PRO A 28 2.94 16.14 11.58
CA PRO A 28 2.26 15.12 10.79
C PRO A 28 2.97 14.87 9.46
N MET A 29 3.73 15.85 8.95
CA MET A 29 4.59 15.64 7.78
C MET A 29 5.67 14.60 8.06
N LYS A 30 6.32 14.62 9.23
CA LYS A 30 7.31 13.58 9.57
C LYS A 30 6.66 12.21 9.70
N ALA A 31 5.48 12.13 10.32
CA ALA A 31 4.73 10.88 10.44
C ALA A 31 4.28 10.36 9.06
N LEU A 32 3.84 11.25 8.18
CA LEU A 32 3.46 10.92 6.80
C LEU A 32 4.67 10.44 5.99
N VAL A 33 5.82 11.09 6.13
CA VAL A 33 7.08 10.66 5.50
C VAL A 33 7.52 9.30 6.02
N TRP A 34 7.49 9.06 7.34
CA TRP A 34 7.79 7.75 7.91
C TRP A 34 6.83 6.68 7.42
N SER A 35 5.53 6.97 7.38
CA SER A 35 4.52 6.06 6.82
C SER A 35 4.77 5.78 5.34
N GLY A 36 5.19 6.79 4.57
CA GLY A 36 5.54 6.68 3.16
C GLY A 36 6.78 5.83 2.92
N ILE A 37 7.81 5.95 3.76
CA ILE A 37 9.02 5.10 3.70
C ILE A 37 8.66 3.64 3.97
N VAL A 38 7.88 3.38 5.03
CA VAL A 38 7.41 2.02 5.36
C VAL A 38 6.53 1.46 4.24
N GLN A 39 5.64 2.25 3.67
CA GLN A 39 4.84 1.85 2.51
C GLN A 39 5.71 1.58 1.28
N GLY A 40 6.70 2.43 0.99
CA GLY A 40 7.62 2.25 -0.13
C GLY A 40 8.39 0.94 -0.03
N PHE A 41 8.77 0.53 1.18
CA PHE A 41 9.41 -0.77 1.41
C PHE A 41 8.45 -1.96 1.34
N SER A 42 7.21 -1.80 1.84
CA SER A 42 6.23 -2.89 1.91
C SER A 42 5.42 -3.12 0.62
N THR A 43 5.25 -2.08 -0.19
CA THR A 43 4.43 -2.13 -1.42
C THR A 43 4.97 -3.13 -2.46
N PRO A 44 6.28 -3.19 -2.77
CA PRO A 44 6.83 -4.16 -3.71
C PRO A 44 6.62 -5.63 -3.33
N PRO A 45 6.98 -6.09 -2.11
CA PRO A 45 6.75 -7.49 -1.75
C PRO A 45 5.27 -7.83 -1.73
N LEU A 46 4.40 -6.90 -1.30
CA LEU A 46 2.96 -7.12 -1.31
C LEU A 46 2.41 -7.27 -2.74
N LEU A 47 2.84 -6.43 -3.68
CA LEU A 47 2.48 -6.55 -5.10
C LEU A 47 2.99 -7.84 -5.73
N LEU A 48 4.21 -8.24 -5.39
CA LEU A 48 4.80 -9.50 -5.86
C LEU A 48 3.97 -10.70 -5.36
N LEU A 49 3.61 -10.70 -4.08
CA LEU A 49 2.72 -11.72 -3.50
C LEU A 49 1.32 -11.70 -4.14
N MET A 50 0.74 -10.52 -4.35
CA MET A 50 -0.54 -10.35 -5.05
C MET A 50 -0.48 -10.92 -6.47
N MET A 51 0.58 -10.65 -7.23
CA MET A 51 0.81 -11.20 -8.58
C MET A 51 0.98 -12.73 -8.56
N LEU A 52 1.65 -13.29 -7.55
CA LEU A 52 1.81 -14.73 -7.38
C LEU A 52 0.46 -15.40 -7.05
N MET A 53 -0.34 -14.76 -6.19
CA MET A 53 -1.67 -15.23 -5.82
C MET A 53 -2.67 -15.11 -6.98
N THR A 54 -2.69 -14.00 -7.69
CA THR A 54 -3.60 -13.75 -8.84
C THR A 54 -3.22 -14.53 -10.10
N ASN A 55 -1.96 -14.97 -10.24
CA ASN A 55 -1.57 -15.96 -11.24
C ASN A 55 -1.99 -17.40 -10.90
N ASN A 56 -2.42 -17.68 -9.66
CA ASN A 56 -2.75 -19.03 -9.25
C ASN A 56 -4.25 -19.33 -9.52
N PRO A 57 -4.59 -20.18 -10.52
CA PRO A 57 -5.98 -20.55 -10.80
C PRO A 57 -6.65 -21.29 -9.65
N ARG A 58 -5.88 -21.85 -8.69
CA ARG A 58 -6.45 -22.49 -7.49
C ARG A 58 -7.10 -21.50 -6.51
N ILE A 59 -6.74 -20.22 -6.55
CA ILE A 59 -7.29 -19.17 -5.67
C ILE A 59 -8.33 -18.33 -6.42
N MET A 60 -8.13 -18.08 -7.72
CA MET A 60 -8.95 -17.16 -8.52
C MET A 60 -9.98 -17.83 -9.46
N GLY A 61 -9.97 -19.17 -9.57
CA GLY A 61 -10.91 -19.90 -10.43
C GLY A 61 -10.79 -19.53 -11.92
N ASP A 62 -11.89 -19.28 -12.60
CA ASP A 62 -11.97 -18.91 -14.04
C ASP A 62 -11.56 -17.46 -14.35
N LYS A 63 -11.33 -16.62 -13.35
CA LYS A 63 -10.91 -15.21 -13.50
C LYS A 63 -9.39 -15.05 -13.41
N VAL A 64 -8.63 -16.06 -13.85
CA VAL A 64 -7.17 -15.96 -13.91
C VAL A 64 -6.74 -14.84 -14.84
N ASN A 65 -5.63 -14.21 -14.45
CA ASN A 65 -5.03 -13.13 -15.21
C ASN A 65 -4.70 -13.58 -16.65
N SER A 66 -5.33 -12.97 -17.65
CA SER A 66 -4.99 -13.23 -19.06
C SER A 66 -3.54 -12.85 -19.35
N ARG A 67 -2.89 -13.45 -20.35
CA ARG A 67 -1.47 -13.20 -20.70
C ARG A 67 -1.14 -11.72 -20.85
N THR A 68 -2.09 -10.91 -21.34
CA THR A 68 -1.97 -9.45 -21.48
C THR A 68 -1.93 -8.73 -20.13
N THR A 69 -2.79 -9.14 -19.20
CA THR A 69 -2.83 -8.56 -17.85
C THR A 69 -1.67 -9.06 -16.99
N ASN A 70 -1.11 -10.24 -17.27
CA ASN A 70 0.10 -10.71 -16.63
C ASN A 70 1.34 -9.93 -17.12
N ALA A 71 1.41 -9.61 -18.41
CA ALA A 71 2.45 -8.75 -18.96
C ALA A 71 2.39 -7.32 -18.38
N LEU A 72 1.19 -6.74 -18.27
CA LEU A 72 0.99 -5.45 -17.59
C LEU A 72 1.33 -5.52 -16.11
N GLY A 73 0.90 -6.57 -15.40
CA GLY A 73 1.21 -6.77 -13.98
C GLY A 73 2.72 -6.93 -13.73
N TRP A 74 3.44 -7.62 -14.61
CA TRP A 74 4.90 -7.74 -14.54
C TRP A 74 5.58 -6.42 -14.85
N ALA A 75 5.10 -5.66 -15.84
CA ALA A 75 5.61 -4.31 -16.11
C ALA A 75 5.42 -3.37 -14.92
N THR A 76 4.24 -3.39 -14.28
CA THR A 76 3.95 -2.62 -13.06
C THR A 76 4.80 -3.10 -11.88
N THR A 77 5.00 -4.41 -11.72
CA THR A 77 5.88 -4.97 -10.69
C THR A 77 7.32 -4.52 -10.89
N ILE A 78 7.85 -4.61 -12.11
CA ILE A 78 9.22 -4.15 -12.43
C ILE A 78 9.36 -2.64 -12.21
N ALA A 79 8.37 -1.84 -12.62
CA ALA A 79 8.38 -0.39 -12.43
C ALA A 79 8.37 -0.02 -10.93
N ILE A 80 7.54 -0.68 -10.12
CA ILE A 80 7.43 -0.42 -8.67
C ILE A 80 8.65 -0.97 -7.92
N PHE A 81 9.20 -2.11 -8.34
CA PHE A 81 10.44 -2.66 -7.80
C PHE A 81 11.61 -1.72 -8.11
N SER A 82 11.68 -1.16 -9.32
CA SER A 82 12.71 -0.19 -9.72
C SER A 82 12.57 1.13 -8.95
N ALA A 83 11.34 1.64 -8.80
CA ALA A 83 11.07 2.84 -8.00
C ALA A 83 11.41 2.64 -6.52
N SER A 84 11.17 1.44 -5.98
CA SER A 84 11.48 1.13 -4.58
C SER A 84 12.97 0.89 -4.37
N LEU A 85 13.68 0.27 -5.31
CA LEU A 85 15.15 0.22 -5.34
C LEU A 85 15.74 1.64 -5.38
N GLY A 86 15.18 2.54 -6.20
CA GLY A 86 15.56 3.95 -6.23
C GLY A 86 15.34 4.64 -4.88
N LEU A 87 14.20 4.39 -4.23
CA LEU A 87 13.89 4.95 -2.91
C LEU A 87 14.86 4.44 -1.83
N VAL A 88 15.19 3.15 -1.82
CA VAL A 88 16.19 2.57 -0.89
C VAL A 88 17.59 3.12 -1.19
N ALA A 89 17.96 3.26 -2.46
CA ALA A 89 19.25 3.82 -2.87
C ALA A 89 19.39 5.29 -2.46
N THR A 90 18.34 6.10 -2.61
CA THR A 90 18.30 7.49 -2.12
C THR A 90 18.34 7.58 -0.60
N TRP A 91 17.93 6.54 0.12
CA TRP A 91 18.02 6.50 1.58
C TRP A 91 19.41 6.08 2.09
N PHE A 92 20.19 5.39 1.24
CA PHE A 92 21.54 4.92 1.57
C PHE A 92 22.68 5.86 1.09
N ILE A 93 22.36 6.82 0.19
CA ILE A 93 23.23 7.92 -0.26
C ILE A 93 22.99 9.15 0.62
#